data_AF-A0A1L7UMH6-F1
#
_entry.id   AF-A0A1L7UMH6-F1
#
_cell.length_a   1.000
_cell.length_b   1.000
_cell.length_c   1.000
_cell.angle_alpha   90.00
_cell.angle_beta   90.00
_cell.angle_gamma   90.00
#
_symmetry.space_group_name_H-M   'P 1'
#
loop_
_entity.id
_entity.type
_entity.pdbx_description
1 polymer ?
#
loop_
_entity_poly.entity_id
_entity_poly.type
_entity_poly.pdbx_seq_one_letter_code
_entity_poly.pdbx_strand_id
1 'polypeptide(L)'
;MLDIGLHIWCQLWVPDRASDPGLRSELRLDVLSPSPIASSSDCPLSQKMSEGELQEVIEDHRIAARNAIEAGFDSVEIQGGGGYLSDQFPQDLTNKSTDHWGGSIKNRARFPLEVVKAIA
;
A
#
# COMPACT_ATOMS: atom_id res chain seq x y z
N MET A 1 19.26 -18.55 20.21
CA MET A 1 18.66 -17.23 20.51
C MET A 1 17.79 -17.44 21.74
N LEU A 2 17.96 -16.65 22.81
CA LEU A 2 17.15 -16.80 24.03
C LEU A 2 15.72 -16.32 23.72
N ASP A 3 14.74 -17.21 23.86
CA ASP A 3 13.32 -16.86 23.82
C ASP A 3 12.98 -16.10 25.12
N ILE A 4 12.62 -14.82 24.97
CA ILE A 4 12.27 -13.92 26.09
C ILE A 4 10.75 -13.72 26.21
N GLY A 5 9.94 -14.48 25.47
CA GLY A 5 8.48 -14.42 25.53
C GLY A 5 7.86 -13.16 24.91
N LEU A 6 8.61 -12.44 24.06
CA LEU A 6 8.09 -11.30 23.29
C LEU A 6 7.68 -11.75 21.89
N HIS A 7 6.63 -11.13 21.38
CA HIS A 7 6.20 -11.27 19.99
C HIS A 7 6.66 -10.08 19.15
N ILE A 8 7.08 -10.34 17.92
CA ILE A 8 7.49 -9.33 16.94
C ILE A 8 6.64 -9.43 15.68
N TRP A 9 6.18 -8.28 15.22
CA TRP A 9 5.36 -8.15 14.01
C TRP A 9 6.16 -7.46 12.92
N CYS A 10 6.06 -7.96 11.69
CA CYS A 10 6.63 -7.31 10.52
C CYS A 10 5.59 -6.35 9.90
N GLN A 11 5.85 -5.05 9.96
CA GLN A 11 4.98 -4.08 9.31
C GLN A 11 5.27 -4.03 7.81
N LEU A 12 4.23 -4.21 7.00
CA LEU A 12 4.25 -4.16 5.54
C LEU A 12 3.55 -2.90 5.05
N TRP A 13 4.18 -2.21 4.12
CA TRP A 13 3.77 -0.89 3.64
C TRP A 13 4.24 -0.64 2.22
N VAL A 14 3.44 0.12 1.46
CA VAL A 14 3.78 0.59 0.12
C VAL A 14 3.64 2.11 0.11
N PRO A 15 4.76 2.87 0.03
CA PRO A 15 4.70 4.32 0.18
C PRO A 15 4.15 5.04 -1.05
N ASP A 16 4.49 4.53 -2.23
CA ASP A 16 4.06 5.01 -3.54
C ASP A 16 4.16 6.53 -3.72
N ARG A 17 3.05 7.27 -3.93
CA ARG A 17 3.06 8.74 -4.01
C ARG A 17 3.73 9.44 -2.82
N ALA A 18 3.82 8.81 -1.66
CA ALA A 18 4.50 9.35 -0.47
C ALA A 18 6.00 9.00 -0.41
N SER A 19 6.55 8.35 -1.44
CA SER A 19 7.98 8.03 -1.52
C SER A 19 8.81 9.26 -1.87
N ASP A 20 10.11 9.18 -1.58
CA ASP A 20 11.07 10.21 -1.95
C ASP A 20 11.06 10.46 -3.48
N PRO A 21 10.72 11.69 -3.93
CA PRO A 21 10.63 12.00 -5.35
C PRO A 21 11.98 11.93 -6.07
N GLY A 22 13.08 12.24 -5.38
CA GLY A 22 14.43 12.20 -5.94
C GLY A 22 14.85 10.78 -6.27
N LEU A 23 14.68 9.85 -5.33
CA LEU A 23 14.99 8.44 -5.49
C LEU A 23 14.14 7.78 -6.57
N ARG A 24 12.84 8.08 -6.64
CA ARG A 24 11.99 7.54 -7.71
C ARG A 24 12.40 8.04 -9.10
N SER A 25 12.77 9.31 -9.21
CA SER A 25 13.29 9.89 -10.45
C SER A 25 14.59 9.22 -10.87
N GLU A 26 15.54 9.03 -9.94
CA GLU A 26 16.81 8.34 -10.18
C GLU A 26 16.60 6.91 -10.67
N LEU A 27 15.68 6.17 -10.03
CA LEU A 27 15.35 4.78 -10.37
C LEU A 27 14.40 4.65 -11.57
N ARG A 28 13.91 5.78 -12.13
CA ARG A 28 12.92 5.83 -13.21
C ARG A 28 11.66 5.02 -12.90
N LEU A 29 11.22 5.08 -11.65
CA LEU A 29 10.02 4.39 -11.18
C LEU A 29 8.82 5.32 -11.29
N ASP A 30 7.73 4.80 -11.83
CA ASP A 30 6.47 5.51 -11.81
C ASP A 30 6.00 5.75 -10.37
N VAL A 31 5.37 6.91 -10.17
CA VAL A 31 4.69 7.28 -8.94
C VAL A 31 3.23 6.90 -9.12
N LEU A 32 2.77 5.85 -8.45
CA LEU A 32 1.40 5.38 -8.58
C LEU A 32 0.55 5.81 -7.38
N SER A 33 -0.78 5.81 -7.56
CA SER A 33 -1.76 5.98 -6.49
C SER A 33 -3.20 5.69 -6.99
N PRO A 34 -4.24 5.79 -6.14
CA PRO A 34 -5.63 5.62 -6.58
C PRO A 34 -6.13 6.68 -7.58
N SER A 35 -5.48 7.84 -7.69
CA SER A 35 -5.90 8.97 -8.54
C SER A 35 -4.73 9.93 -8.79
N PRO A 36 -4.66 10.62 -9.93
CA PRO A 36 -3.49 11.45 -10.29
C PRO A 36 -3.39 12.73 -9.44
N ILE A 37 -2.92 12.57 -8.20
CA ILE A 37 -2.84 13.60 -7.16
C ILE A 37 -1.44 13.54 -6.55
N ALA A 38 -0.76 14.68 -6.51
CA ALA A 38 0.56 14.80 -5.90
C ALA A 38 0.50 14.67 -4.36
N SER A 39 1.59 14.25 -3.74
CA SER A 39 1.69 14.16 -2.27
C SER A 39 1.79 15.54 -1.60
N SER A 40 2.58 16.44 -2.20
CA SER A 40 2.72 17.84 -1.83
C SER A 40 2.89 18.71 -3.09
N SER A 41 2.96 20.03 -2.94
CA SER A 41 3.16 20.98 -4.05
C SER A 41 4.44 20.73 -4.85
N ASP A 42 5.46 20.16 -4.22
CA ASP A 42 6.79 19.98 -4.79
C ASP A 42 6.99 18.57 -5.37
N CYS A 43 5.97 17.71 -5.28
CA CYS A 43 5.98 16.36 -5.83
C CYS A 43 5.33 16.34 -7.23
N PRO A 44 5.82 15.48 -8.14
CA PRO A 44 5.12 15.24 -9.39
C PRO A 44 3.73 14.63 -9.15
N LEU A 45 2.84 14.77 -10.14
CA LEU A 45 1.56 14.05 -10.14
C LEU A 45 1.83 12.54 -10.17
N SER A 46 1.06 11.81 -9.37
CA SER A 46 1.01 10.35 -9.51
C SER A 46 0.22 9.95 -10.75
N GLN A 47 0.43 8.72 -11.20
CA GLN A 47 -0.41 8.06 -12.18
C GLN A 47 -1.45 7.20 -11.46
N LYS A 48 -2.63 7.06 -12.05
CA LYS A 48 -3.67 6.18 -11.51
C LYS A 48 -3.24 4.73 -11.72
N MET A 49 -3.25 3.94 -10.66
CA MET A 49 -3.05 2.48 -10.75
C MET A 49 -4.13 1.84 -11.62
N SER A 50 -3.67 0.96 -12.51
CA SER A 50 -4.48 0.01 -13.26
C SER A 50 -4.94 -1.16 -12.39
N GLU A 51 -5.92 -1.90 -12.89
CA GLU A 51 -6.35 -3.16 -12.25
C GLU A 51 -5.19 -4.13 -12.07
N GLY A 52 -4.32 -4.27 -13.10
CA GLY A 52 -3.18 -5.19 -13.06
C GLY A 52 -2.19 -4.84 -11.95
N GLU A 53 -1.82 -3.55 -11.82
CA GLU A 53 -0.92 -3.08 -10.77
C GLU A 53 -1.53 -3.25 -9.38
N LEU A 54 -2.86 -3.09 -9.23
CA LEU A 54 -3.52 -3.33 -7.95
C LEU A 54 -3.49 -4.79 -7.55
N GLN A 55 -3.77 -5.69 -8.50
CA GLN A 55 -3.69 -7.14 -8.25
C GLN A 55 -2.26 -7.58 -7.95
N GLU A 56 -1.27 -7.02 -8.64
CA GLU A 56 0.16 -7.27 -8.39
C GLU A 56 0.54 -6.84 -6.97
N VAL A 57 0.17 -5.63 -6.55
CA VAL A 57 0.45 -5.16 -5.18
C VAL A 57 -0.26 -6.03 -4.13
N ILE A 58 -1.48 -6.49 -4.37
CA ILE A 58 -2.20 -7.40 -3.45
C ILE A 58 -1.43 -8.72 -3.30
N GLU A 59 -0.96 -9.29 -4.42
CA GLU A 59 -0.17 -10.53 -4.41
C GLU A 59 1.21 -10.33 -3.75
N ASP A 60 1.85 -9.19 -3.97
CA ASP A 60 3.11 -8.85 -3.32
C ASP A 60 2.96 -8.74 -1.80
N HIS A 61 1.85 -8.20 -1.29
CA HIS A 61 1.57 -8.22 0.15
C HIS A 61 1.44 -9.65 0.70
N ARG A 62 0.78 -10.55 -0.04
CA ARG A 62 0.68 -11.96 0.34
C ARG A 62 2.05 -12.64 0.36
N ILE A 63 2.87 -12.40 -0.66
CA ILE A 63 4.23 -12.94 -0.75
C ILE A 63 5.10 -12.38 0.39
N ALA A 64 5.06 -11.06 0.62
CA ALA A 64 5.80 -10.42 1.70
C ALA A 64 5.38 -10.95 3.08
N ALA A 65 4.08 -11.16 3.29
CA ALA A 65 3.58 -11.73 4.53
C ALA A 65 4.10 -13.16 4.76
N ARG A 66 4.03 -14.02 3.74
CA ARG A 66 4.62 -15.37 3.80
C ARG A 66 6.11 -15.30 4.13
N ASN A 67 6.86 -14.43 3.45
CA ASN A 67 8.29 -14.28 3.67
C ASN A 67 8.61 -13.81 5.09
N ALA A 68 7.78 -12.95 5.70
CA ALA A 68 7.95 -12.51 7.08
C ALA A 68 7.77 -13.67 8.08
N ILE A 69 6.77 -14.52 7.87
CA ILE A 69 6.56 -15.72 8.69
C ILE A 69 7.72 -16.70 8.51
N GLU A 70 8.17 -16.93 7.27
CA GLU A 70 9.35 -17.78 6.99
C GLU A 70 10.64 -17.23 7.61
N ALA A 71 10.76 -15.90 7.75
CA ALA A 71 11.87 -15.23 8.42
C ALA A 71 11.80 -15.28 9.95
N GLY A 72 10.70 -15.79 10.53
CA GLY A 72 10.54 -15.99 11.97
C GLY A 72 9.84 -14.86 12.72
N PHE A 73 9.13 -13.95 12.03
CA PHE A 73 8.21 -13.04 12.70
C PHE A 73 6.96 -13.79 13.19
N ASP A 74 6.40 -13.36 14.33
CA ASP A 74 5.17 -13.96 14.88
C ASP A 74 3.93 -13.61 14.05
N SER A 75 3.93 -12.44 13.42
CA SER A 75 2.80 -11.92 12.66
C SER A 75 3.23 -10.80 11.70
N VAL A 76 2.28 -10.34 10.91
CA VAL A 76 2.43 -9.20 10.01
C VAL A 76 1.40 -8.12 10.34
N GLU A 77 1.78 -6.87 10.16
CA GLU A 77 0.88 -5.72 10.23
C GLU A 77 0.79 -5.07 8.85
N ILE A 78 -0.41 -4.70 8.41
CA ILE A 78 -0.58 -3.87 7.21
C ILE A 78 -0.69 -2.42 7.64
N GLN A 79 0.23 -1.58 7.17
CA GLN A 79 0.25 -0.16 7.49
C GLN A 79 -0.95 0.55 6.84
N GLY A 80 -2.00 0.74 7.62
CA GLY A 80 -3.26 1.38 7.20
C GLY A 80 -3.34 2.89 7.45
N GLY A 81 -2.22 3.55 7.76
CA GLY A 81 -2.18 4.99 8.06
C GLY A 81 -0.92 5.68 7.57
N GLY A 82 -0.86 7.00 7.72
CA GLY A 82 0.33 7.80 7.38
C GLY A 82 0.40 8.24 5.91
N GLY A 83 -0.70 8.14 5.16
CA GLY A 83 -0.78 8.56 3.77
C GLY A 83 -0.13 7.60 2.76
N TYR A 84 0.23 6.38 3.18
CA TYR A 84 0.71 5.31 2.32
C TYR A 84 -0.43 4.61 1.56
N LEU A 85 -0.11 3.73 0.62
CA LEU A 85 -1.06 3.25 -0.39
C LEU A 85 -2.37 2.72 0.20
N SER A 86 -2.31 1.87 1.23
CA SER A 86 -3.49 1.34 1.92
C SER A 86 -4.36 2.42 2.59
N ASP A 87 -3.77 3.51 3.06
CA ASP A 87 -4.47 4.68 3.61
C ASP A 87 -4.97 5.61 2.48
N GLN A 88 -4.32 5.66 1.33
CA GLN A 88 -4.75 6.51 0.21
C GLN A 88 -6.09 6.06 -0.39
N PHE A 89 -6.43 4.77 -0.33
CA PHE A 89 -7.66 4.24 -0.91
C PHE A 89 -8.94 4.66 -0.16
N PRO A 90 -9.03 4.53 1.18
CA PRO A 90 -10.19 4.95 1.97
C PRO A 90 -10.50 6.45 1.91
N GLN A 91 -9.47 7.28 1.72
CA GLN A 91 -9.55 8.74 1.87
C GLN A 91 -10.13 9.40 0.62
N ASP A 92 -11.15 10.23 0.78
CA ASP A 92 -11.77 10.93 -0.34
C ASP A 92 -10.88 12.04 -0.92
N LEU A 93 -9.90 12.55 -0.17
CA LEU A 93 -8.92 13.53 -0.62
C LEU A 93 -7.94 12.96 -1.65
N THR A 94 -7.61 11.67 -1.57
CA THR A 94 -6.58 11.02 -2.40
C THR A 94 -7.15 10.02 -3.39
N ASN A 95 -8.35 9.48 -3.14
CA ASN A 95 -9.04 8.59 -4.06
C ASN A 95 -10.29 9.28 -4.64
N LYS A 96 -10.11 9.82 -5.84
CA LYS A 96 -11.16 10.43 -6.68
C LYS A 96 -11.67 9.48 -7.77
N SER A 97 -11.30 8.19 -7.71
CA SER A 97 -11.73 7.21 -8.71
C SER A 97 -13.25 7.03 -8.67
N THR A 98 -13.85 6.82 -9.84
CA THR A 98 -15.28 6.55 -10.01
C THR A 98 -15.57 5.09 -10.36
N ASP A 99 -14.55 4.25 -10.41
CA ASP A 99 -14.68 2.80 -10.61
C ASP A 99 -14.96 2.05 -9.30
N HIS A 100 -14.82 0.73 -9.32
CA HIS A 100 -15.10 -0.13 -8.18
C HIS A 100 -14.06 -0.05 -7.05
N TRP A 101 -12.96 0.71 -7.23
CA TRP A 101 -11.98 1.03 -6.21
C TRP A 101 -12.20 2.40 -5.56
N GLY A 102 -13.16 3.20 -6.06
CA GLY A 102 -13.44 4.55 -5.56
C GLY A 102 -14.92 4.94 -5.51
N GLY A 103 -15.16 6.22 -5.24
CA GLY A 103 -16.50 6.81 -5.17
C GLY A 103 -17.21 6.52 -3.84
N SER A 104 -17.75 5.31 -3.67
CA SER A 104 -18.46 4.94 -2.43
C SER A 104 -17.50 4.53 -1.31
N ILE A 105 -17.92 4.65 -0.04
CA ILE A 105 -17.14 4.17 1.12
C ILE A 105 -16.76 2.69 0.95
N LYS A 106 -17.70 1.86 0.49
CA LYS A 106 -17.48 0.43 0.26
C LYS A 106 -16.37 0.17 -0.77
N ASN A 107 -16.36 0.95 -1.86
CA ASN A 107 -15.35 0.81 -2.90
C ASN A 107 -13.98 1.34 -2.44
N ARG A 108 -13.95 2.49 -1.75
CA ARG A 108 -12.71 3.05 -1.19
C ARG A 108 -12.07 2.15 -0.13
N ALA A 109 -12.87 1.41 0.63
CA ALA A 109 -12.37 0.41 1.57
C ALA A 109 -11.93 -0.91 0.90
N ARG A 110 -12.21 -1.10 -0.40
CA ARG A 110 -11.99 -2.39 -1.07
C ARG A 110 -10.53 -2.81 -1.08
N PHE A 111 -9.63 -1.92 -1.51
CA PHE A 111 -8.20 -2.24 -1.63
C PHE A 111 -7.59 -2.79 -0.34
N PRO A 112 -7.63 -2.09 0.82
CA PRO A 112 -7.06 -2.62 2.05
C PRO A 112 -7.75 -3.92 2.51
N LEU A 113 -9.04 -4.10 2.22
CA LEU A 113 -9.75 -5.35 2.52
C LEU A 113 -9.32 -6.51 1.62
N GLU A 114 -9.06 -6.29 0.33
CA GLU A 114 -8.53 -7.33 -0.56
C GLU A 114 -7.09 -7.69 -0.16
N VAL A 115 -6.26 -6.73 0.28
CA VAL A 115 -4.93 -7.02 0.85
C VAL A 115 -5.04 -7.93 2.08
N VAL A 116 -5.92 -7.61 3.03
CA VAL A 116 -6.13 -8.45 4.22
C VAL A 116 -6.62 -9.85 3.84
N LYS A 117 -7.56 -9.96 2.88
CA LYS A 117 -8.05 -11.27 2.40
C LYS A 117 -6.97 -12.09 1.72
N ALA A 118 -6.05 -11.46 0.97
CA ALA A 118 -4.99 -12.17 0.28
C ALA A 118 -3.96 -12.77 1.26
N ILE A 119 -3.78 -12.14 2.42
CA ILE A 119 -2.86 -12.59 3.48
C ILE A 119 -3.48 -13.70 4.36
N ALA A 120 -4.79 -13.64 4.59
CA ALA A 120 -5.53 -14.49 5.53
C ALA A 120 -5.67 -15.96 5.11
#